data_AF-A0A832GWB5-F1
#
_entry.id   AF-A0A832GWB5-F1
#
_cell.length_a   1.000
_cell.length_b   1.000
_cell.length_c   1.000
_cell.angle_alpha   90.00
_cell.angle_beta   90.00
_cell.angle_gamma   90.00
#
_symmetry.space_group_name_H-M   'P 1'
#
loop_
_entity.id
_entity.type
_entity.pdbx_description
1 polymer ?
#
loop_
_entity_poly.entity_id
_entity_poly.type
_entity_poly.pdbx_seq_one_letter_code
_entity_poly.pdbx_strand_id
1 'polypeptide(L)' 'MKINKKIAVSESGFVFDSSTGDSFSVNPIGIEIIEMIRDNKNEDEIKRELLDKYDVSVPVLEKSLSEFIGSLRNAKILED' A
#
# COMPACT_ATOMS: atom_id res chain seq x y z
N MET A 1 -4.88 8.92 -4.23
CA MET A 1 -3.70 8.34 -3.54
C MET A 1 -2.63 8.09 -4.58
N LYS A 2 -1.35 8.37 -4.29
CA LYS A 2 -0.26 8.16 -5.25
C LYS A 2 1.05 7.83 -4.53
N ILE A 3 1.81 6.87 -5.07
CA ILE A 3 3.13 6.50 -4.53
C ILE A 3 4.17 7.54 -4.97
N ASN A 4 5.01 7.95 -4.04
CA ASN A 4 6.12 8.86 -4.30
C ASN A 4 7.08 8.23 -5.33
N LYS A 5 7.42 8.99 -6.38
CA LYS A 5 8.25 8.53 -7.51
C LYS A 5 9.65 8.05 -7.11
N LYS A 6 10.13 8.41 -5.91
CA LYS A 6 11.44 8.01 -5.37
C LYS A 6 11.40 6.65 -4.65
N ILE A 7 10.22 6.05 -4.54
CA ILE A 7 10.01 4.76 -3.89
C ILE A 7 10.14 3.63 -4.91
N ALA A 8 11.17 2.82 -4.75
CA ALA A 8 11.32 1.56 -5.44
C ALA A 8 10.67 0.43 -4.61
N VAL A 9 9.95 -0.47 -5.28
CA VAL A 9 9.36 -1.66 -4.65
C VAL A 9 9.73 -2.86 -5.49
N SER A 10 10.31 -3.87 -4.85
CA SER A 10 10.65 -5.15 -5.47
C SER A 10 9.51 -6.15 -5.36
N GLU A 11 9.55 -7.19 -6.20
CA GLU A 11 8.59 -8.29 -6.18
C GLU A 11 8.58 -9.08 -4.86
N SER A 12 9.68 -9.06 -4.10
CA SER A 12 9.76 -9.71 -2.79
C SER A 12 9.22 -8.86 -1.64
N GLY A 13 8.77 -7.63 -1.91
CA GLY A 13 8.22 -6.72 -0.91
C GLY A 13 9.25 -5.82 -0.22
N PHE A 14 10.49 -5.77 -0.71
CA PHE A 14 11.44 -4.74 -0.28
C PHE A 14 11.06 -3.38 -0.87
N VAL A 15 10.94 -2.37 -0.01
CA VAL A 15 10.59 -0.98 -0.35
C VAL A 15 11.77 -0.08 0.01
N PHE A 16 12.25 0.72 -0.94
CA PHE A 16 13.41 1.58 -0.75
C PHE A 16 13.09 3.02 -1.16
N ASP A 17 13.36 3.97 -0.26
CA ASP A 17 13.33 5.39 -0.56
C ASP A 17 14.73 5.85 -1.01
N SER A 18 14.87 6.14 -2.30
CA SER A 18 16.16 6.57 -2.87
C SER A 18 16.60 7.97 -2.43
N SER A 19 15.76 8.71 -1.71
CA SER A 19 16.04 10.07 -1.24
C SER A 19 16.53 10.14 0.19
N THR A 20 16.06 9.25 1.06
CA THR A 20 16.51 9.17 2.46
C THR A 20 17.47 8.00 2.69
N GLY A 21 17.41 6.98 1.84
CA GLY A 21 18.10 5.70 2.07
C GLY A 21 17.32 4.74 2.96
N ASP A 22 16.10 5.11 3.38
CA ASP A 22 15.27 4.27 4.23
C ASP A 22 14.79 3.03 3.48
N SER A 23 14.68 1.92 4.22
CA SER A 23 14.26 0.64 3.70
C SER A 23 13.19 0.03 4.59
N PHE A 24 12.16 -0.53 3.95
CA PHE A 24 11.06 -1.21 4.61
C PHE A 24 10.80 -2.55 3.93
N SER A 25 10.05 -3.41 4.61
CA SER A 25 9.49 -4.63 4.05
C SER A 25 7.98 -4.58 4.13
N VAL A 26 7.32 -4.92 3.04
CA VAL A 26 5.88 -5.16 2.99
C VAL A 26 5.59 -6.64 2.76
N ASN A 27 4.46 -7.10 3.27
CA ASN A 27 3.98 -8.45 2.97
C ASN A 27 3.34 -8.50 1.56
N PRO A 28 2.99 -9.69 1.04
CA PRO A 28 2.43 -9.82 -0.31
C PRO A 28 1.16 -9.00 -0.55
N ILE A 29 0.28 -8.86 0.45
CA ILE A 29 -0.94 -8.05 0.35
C ILE A 29 -0.58 -6.55 0.26
N GLY A 30 0.42 -6.10 1.01
CA GLY A 30 0.92 -4.74 0.95
C GLY A 30 1.53 -4.40 -0.41
N ILE A 31 2.24 -5.35 -1.04
CA ILE A 31 2.71 -5.19 -2.43
C ILE A 31 1.52 -4.97 -3.35
N GLU A 32 0.49 -5.82 -3.25
CA GLU A 32 -0.70 -5.73 -4.09
C GLU A 32 -1.40 -4.37 -3.95
N ILE A 33 -1.57 -3.89 -2.71
CA ILE A 33 -2.16 -2.56 -2.44
C ILE A 33 -1.29 -1.45 -3.05
N ILE A 34 0.04 -1.52 -2.92
CA ILE A 34 0.94 -0.53 -3.50
C ILE A 34 0.83 -0.50 -5.02
N GLU A 35 0.75 -1.66 -5.68
CA GLU A 35 0.54 -1.74 -7.13
C GLU A 35 -0.82 -1.18 -7.54
N MET A 36 -1.90 -1.46 -6.79
CA MET A 36 -3.21 -0.84 -7.06
C MET A 36 -3.16 0.69 -6.93
N ILE A 37 -2.41 1.23 -5.97
CA ILE A 37 -2.21 2.68 -5.83
C ILE A 37 -1.41 3.22 -7.03
N ARG A 38 -0.41 2.49 -7.53
CA ARG A 38 0.34 2.86 -8.75
C ARG A 38 -0.54 2.87 -10.00
N ASP A 39 -1.53 2.01 -10.04
CA ASP A 39 -2.58 1.97 -11.07
C ASP A 39 -3.64 3.08 -10.91
N ASN A 40 -3.44 4.02 -9.99
CA ASN A 40 -4.33 5.14 -9.66
C ASN A 40 -5.70 4.72 -9.12
N LYS A 41 -5.83 3.53 -8.54
CA LYS A 41 -7.06 3.14 -7.85
C LYS A 41 -7.24 3.95 -6.57
N ASN A 42 -8.48 4.34 -6.30
CA ASN A 42 -8.84 4.98 -5.04
C ASN A 42 -9.09 3.94 -3.93
N GLU A 43 -9.28 4.42 -2.70
CA GLU A 43 -9.37 3.55 -1.52
C GLU A 43 -10.60 2.64 -1.55
N ASP A 44 -11.72 3.11 -2.10
CA ASP A 44 -12.94 2.30 -2.24
C ASP A 44 -12.79 1.22 -3.32
N GLU A 45 -12.10 1.51 -4.42
CA GLU A 45 -11.77 0.53 -5.46
C GLU A 45 -10.86 -0.57 -4.91
N ILE A 46 -9.81 -0.19 -4.18
CA ILE A 46 -8.89 -1.13 -3.53
C ILE A 46 -9.65 -2.00 -2.54
N LYS A 47 -10.48 -1.39 -1.67
CA LYS A 47 -11.29 -2.10 -0.69
C LYS A 47 -12.19 -3.14 -1.37
N ARG A 48 -12.87 -2.77 -2.45
CA ARG A 48 -13.75 -3.68 -3.19
C ARG A 48 -12.98 -4.88 -3.75
N GLU A 49 -11.84 -4.64 -4.40
CA GLU A 49 -11.03 -5.73 -4.96
C GLU A 49 -10.48 -6.67 -3.90
N LEU A 50 -10.08 -6.14 -2.74
CA LEU A 50 -9.64 -6.96 -1.63
C LEU A 50 -10.79 -7.79 -1.02
N LEU A 51 -12.02 -7.25 -0.92
CA LEU A 51 -13.19 -8.01 -0.48
C LEU A 51 -13.60 -9.10 -1.48
N ASP A 52 -13.43 -8.86 -2.78
CA ASP A 52 -13.74 -9.85 -3.80
C ASP A 52 -12.68 -10.98 -3.83
N LYS A 53 -11.43 -10.69 -3.44
CA LYS A 53 -10.30 -11.63 -3.48
C LYS A 53 -10.09 -12.42 -2.18
N TYR A 54 -10.36 -11.82 -1.03
CA TYR A 54 -10.03 -12.39 0.28
C TYR A 54 -11.30 -12.61 1.11
N ASP A 55 -11.38 -13.77 1.77
CA ASP A 55 -12.44 -14.06 2.72
C ASP A 55 -12.18 -13.33 4.05
N VAL A 56 -12.63 -12.08 4.12
CA VAL A 56 -12.47 -11.19 5.27
C VAL A 56 -13.72 -10.34 5.47
N SER A 57 -14.08 -10.08 6.72
CA SER A 57 -15.19 -9.17 7.01
C SER A 57 -14.83 -7.72 6.68
N VAL A 58 -15.79 -6.96 6.15
CA VAL A 58 -15.68 -5.53 5.87
C VAL A 58 -15.03 -4.72 7.01
N PRO A 59 -15.48 -4.79 8.28
CA PRO A 59 -14.90 -3.96 9.34
C PRO A 59 -13.43 -4.29 9.65
N VAL A 60 -13.01 -5.55 9.46
CA VAL A 60 -11.60 -5.95 9.62
C VAL A 60 -10.77 -5.38 8.49
N LEU A 61 -11.22 -5.51 7.25
CA LEU A 61 -10.49 -5.00 6.09
C LEU A 61 -10.38 -3.47 6.13
N GLU A 62 -11.46 -2.75 6.42
CA GLU A 62 -11.45 -1.28 6.49
C GLU A 62 -10.46 -0.78 7.52
N LYS A 63 -10.44 -1.39 8.70
CA LYS A 63 -9.47 -1.05 9.75
C LYS A 63 -8.03 -1.33 9.29
N SER A 64 -7.75 -2.53 8.79
CA SER A 64 -6.40 -2.91 8.38
C SER A 64 -5.88 -2.11 7.19
N LEU A 65 -6.74 -1.81 6.21
CA LEU A 65 -6.38 -0.96 5.07
C LEU A 65 -6.09 0.47 5.52
N SER A 66 -6.91 1.03 6.41
CA SER A 66 -6.69 2.36 6.96
C SER A 66 -5.37 2.46 7.74
N GLU A 67 -5.07 1.47 8.60
CA GLU A 67 -3.81 1.38 9.35
C GLU A 67 -2.59 1.26 8.40
N PHE A 68 -2.72 0.49 7.32
CA PHE A 68 -1.67 0.33 6.33
C PHE A 68 -1.41 1.63 5.54
N ILE A 69 -2.46 2.28 5.05
CA ILE A 69 -2.34 3.57 4.35
C ILE A 69 -1.74 4.63 5.29
N GLY A 70 -2.12 4.63 6.57
CA GLY A 70 -1.52 5.48 7.59
C GLY A 70 -0.01 5.22 7.74
N SER A 71 0.40 3.95 7.74
CA SER A 71 1.81 3.57 7.79
C SER A 71 2.59 4.04 6.56
N LEU A 72 2.02 3.95 5.35
CA LEU A 72 2.62 4.46 4.12
C LEU A 72 2.80 5.99 4.15
N ARG A 73 1.81 6.72 4.67
CA ARG A 73 1.90 8.18 4.85
C ARG A 73 3.00 8.55 5.86
N ASN A 74 3.03 7.89 7.01
CA ASN A 74 4.04 8.12 8.05
C ASN A 74 5.47 7.85 7.53
N ALA A 75 5.64 6.83 6.70
CA ALA A 75 6.90 6.50 6.04
C ALA A 75 7.21 7.38 4.81
N LYS A 76 6.37 8.38 4.48
CA LYS A 76 6.50 9.26 3.29
C LYS A 76 6.54 8.52 1.95
N ILE A 77 5.99 7.30 1.94
CA ILE A 77 5.85 6.46 0.74
C ILE A 77 4.68 6.96 -0.13
N LEU A 78 3.61 7.42 0.52
CA LEU A 78 2.46 8.02 -0.16
C LEU A 78 2.66 9.53 -0.29
N GLU A 79 2.33 10.09 -1.46
CA GLU A 79 2.21 11.54 -1.67
C GLU A 79 0.93 12.05 -0.98
N ASP A 80 1.01 13.25 -0.40
CA ASP A 80 -0.15 13.99 0.12
C ASP A 80 -1.09 14.45 -1.01
#